data_AF-A0A4Q2DE46-F1
#
_entry.id   AF-A0A4Q2DE46-F1
#
_cell.length_a   1.000
_cell.length_b   1.000
_cell.length_c   1.000
_cell.angle_alpha   90.00
_cell.angle_beta   90.00
_cell.angle_gamma   90.00
#
_symmetry.space_group_name_H-M   'P 1'
#
loop_
_entity.id
_entity.type
_entity.pdbx_description
1 polymer ?
#
loop_
_entity_poly.entity_id
_entity_poly.type
_entity_poly.pdbx_seq_one_letter_code
_entity_poly.pdbx_strand_id
1 'polypeptide(L)'
;MADHSHSHAPGEDCSHSHSHDHGPQSPAIPQPDPAAQALIDADFVPTPLALQPDPHTAVCAPHKLEKCDKCNVDFVNTNRLAKLLVANPSLLCPPPNNVVSQQLSQMVQRTKDEGNALFKSGQAGPALARYTAAAQLAVQRPPWEANQFMREELSTVVSNRSAAYFDLGDYISALADAEAVISLRRNWPKGHFRKAKALLGMHKTKEAAESVRLGLSFEPQNSELLTFLNDIEKMQQKLEEKRSLKSTPAVSA
;
A
#
# COMPACT_ATOMS: atom_id res chain seq x y z
N MET A 1 45.05 -66.97 43.20
CA MET A 1 44.60 -68.30 42.78
C MET A 1 43.20 -68.51 43.34
N ALA A 2 42.20 -68.40 42.48
CA ALA A 2 40.86 -68.92 42.68
C ALA A 2 40.19 -68.88 41.30
N ASP A 3 40.35 -69.98 40.57
CA ASP A 3 39.55 -70.31 39.39
C ASP A 3 38.08 -70.38 39.80
N HIS A 4 37.20 -69.79 38.98
CA HIS A 4 35.90 -70.39 38.71
C HIS A 4 35.47 -70.06 37.28
N SER A 5 35.65 -71.07 36.43
CA SER A 5 35.10 -71.23 35.10
C SER A 5 33.57 -71.33 35.14
N HIS A 6 32.87 -70.63 34.24
CA HIS A 6 31.56 -71.09 33.77
C HIS A 6 31.39 -70.88 32.26
N SER A 7 30.78 -71.90 31.66
CA SER A 7 30.71 -72.26 30.25
C SER A 7 29.87 -71.33 29.37
N HIS A 8 30.25 -71.25 28.09
CA HIS A 8 29.49 -70.64 27.01
C HIS A 8 28.25 -71.46 26.62
N ALA A 9 27.20 -70.77 26.15
CA ALA A 9 26.23 -71.28 25.19
C ALA A 9 26.40 -70.51 23.85
N PRO A 10 26.28 -71.15 22.67
CA PRO A 10 26.58 -70.52 21.39
C PRO A 10 25.33 -70.00 20.65
N GLY A 11 25.49 -68.85 20.01
CA GLY A 11 24.64 -68.40 18.91
C GLY A 11 23.55 -67.40 19.32
N GLU A 12 23.77 -66.13 19.00
CA GLU A 12 22.78 -65.25 18.35
C GLU A 12 23.46 -63.92 17.99
N ASP A 13 23.41 -63.57 16.70
CA ASP A 13 24.03 -62.41 16.10
C ASP A 13 23.43 -61.10 16.64
N CYS A 14 24.29 -60.20 17.11
CA CYS A 14 23.93 -58.83 17.47
C CYS A 14 23.54 -58.04 16.20
N SER A 15 22.26 -58.08 15.82
CA SER A 15 21.68 -57.14 14.86
C SER A 15 21.34 -55.83 15.57
N HIS A 16 22.14 -54.79 15.30
CA HIS A 16 21.84 -53.43 15.73
C HIS A 16 20.58 -52.93 15.01
N SER A 17 19.44 -52.92 15.69
CA SER A 17 18.25 -52.21 15.24
C SER A 17 18.47 -50.71 15.40
N HIS A 18 18.70 -50.01 14.28
CA HIS A 18 18.75 -48.56 14.22
C HIS A 18 17.42 -47.96 14.70
N SER A 19 17.49 -47.19 15.78
CA SER A 19 16.48 -46.23 16.18
C SER A 19 16.27 -45.22 15.04
N HIS A 20 15.10 -45.24 14.41
CA HIS A 20 14.71 -44.23 13.44
C HIS A 20 14.54 -42.89 14.15
N ASP A 21 15.53 -42.03 13.91
CA ASP A 21 15.52 -40.60 14.18
C ASP A 21 14.33 -39.95 13.45
N HIS A 22 13.32 -39.52 14.19
CA HIS A 22 12.24 -38.70 13.66
C HIS A 22 12.76 -37.27 13.48
N GLY A 23 13.40 -37.00 12.34
CA GLY A 23 13.69 -35.64 11.90
C GLY A 23 12.43 -34.78 11.85
N PRO A 24 12.55 -33.44 11.94
CA PRO A 24 11.41 -32.53 12.00
C PRO A 24 10.52 -32.72 10.77
N GLN A 25 9.31 -33.25 10.97
CA GLN A 25 8.29 -33.36 9.94
C GLN A 25 7.98 -31.95 9.43
N SER A 26 8.25 -31.72 8.14
CA SER A 26 7.78 -30.53 7.46
C SER A 26 6.25 -30.47 7.61
N PRO A 27 5.66 -29.31 7.97
CA PRO A 27 4.21 -29.24 8.15
C PRO A 27 3.54 -29.68 6.86
N ALA A 28 2.78 -30.78 6.93
CA ALA A 28 2.04 -31.30 5.80
C ALA A 28 1.11 -30.18 5.31
N ILE A 29 1.26 -29.79 4.04
CA ILE A 29 0.35 -28.85 3.41
C ILE A 29 -1.06 -29.46 3.53
N PRO A 30 -2.02 -28.80 4.19
CA PRO A 30 -3.37 -29.32 4.31
C PRO A 30 -3.93 -29.60 2.92
N GLN A 31 -4.44 -30.81 2.70
CA GLN A 31 -5.09 -31.14 1.44
C GLN A 31 -6.39 -30.32 1.32
N PRO A 32 -6.69 -29.74 0.14
CA PRO A 32 -7.93 -29.00 -0.06
C PRO A 32 -9.15 -29.91 0.13
N ASP A 33 -10.21 -29.38 0.74
CA ASP A 33 -11.47 -30.11 0.93
C ASP A 33 -12.07 -30.47 -0.45
N PRO A 34 -12.32 -31.77 -0.74
CA PRO A 34 -12.90 -32.20 -2.01
C PRO A 34 -14.23 -31.52 -2.38
N ALA A 35 -15.06 -31.19 -1.38
CA ALA A 35 -16.32 -30.48 -1.62
C ALA A 35 -16.07 -29.03 -2.06
N ALA A 36 -15.07 -28.36 -1.47
CA ALA A 36 -14.66 -27.03 -1.88
C ALA A 36 -14.05 -27.02 -3.29
N GLN A 37 -13.22 -28.02 -3.62
CA GLN A 37 -12.66 -28.15 -4.96
C GLN A 37 -13.74 -28.35 -6.03
N ALA A 38 -14.74 -29.20 -5.76
CA ALA A 38 -15.85 -29.41 -6.68
C ALA A 38 -16.68 -28.14 -6.93
N LEU A 39 -16.85 -27.28 -5.92
CA LEU A 39 -17.51 -25.97 -6.07
C LEU A 39 -16.69 -25.03 -6.95
N ILE A 40 -15.36 -24.96 -6.74
CA ILE A 40 -14.44 -24.14 -7.56
C ILE A 40 -14.50 -24.57 -9.02
N ASP A 41 -14.45 -25.88 -9.28
CA ASP A 41 -14.45 -26.41 -10.64
C ASP A 41 -15.80 -26.17 -11.34
N ALA A 42 -16.92 -26.23 -10.59
CA ALA A 42 -18.24 -25.94 -11.12
C ALA A 42 -18.43 -24.44 -11.48
N ASP A 43 -17.81 -23.53 -10.72
CA ASP A 43 -17.85 -22.09 -10.97
C ASP A 43 -16.79 -21.62 -11.99
N PHE A 44 -15.87 -22.50 -12.41
CA PHE A 44 -14.83 -22.15 -13.36
C PHE A 44 -15.41 -21.98 -14.77
N VAL A 45 -15.47 -20.72 -15.23
CA VAL A 45 -15.82 -20.39 -16.62
C VAL A 45 -14.54 -20.03 -17.37
N PRO A 46 -14.12 -20.82 -18.39
CA PRO A 46 -12.97 -20.49 -19.23
C PRO A 46 -13.18 -19.13 -19.90
N THR A 47 -12.26 -18.20 -19.67
CA THR A 47 -12.29 -16.87 -20.27
C THR A 47 -11.58 -16.88 -21.64
N PRO A 48 -12.27 -16.66 -22.77
CA PRO A 48 -11.64 -16.68 -24.09
C PRO A 48 -10.66 -15.51 -24.25
N LEU A 49 -9.37 -15.82 -24.37
CA LEU A 49 -8.31 -14.85 -24.62
C LEU A 49 -7.69 -15.05 -26.01
N ALA A 50 -7.12 -13.98 -26.55
CA ALA A 50 -6.24 -14.00 -27.71
C ALA A 50 -4.95 -13.25 -27.35
N LEU A 51 -3.84 -13.62 -28.00
CA LEU A 51 -2.61 -12.83 -27.93
C LEU A 51 -2.58 -11.84 -29.09
N GLN A 52 -1.99 -10.67 -28.83
CA GLN A 52 -1.58 -9.76 -29.89
C GLN A 52 -0.38 -10.33 -30.67
N PRO A 53 0.08 -9.68 -31.77
CA PRO A 53 1.27 -10.11 -32.49
C PRO A 53 2.52 -10.21 -31.61
N ASP A 54 2.62 -9.41 -30.54
CA ASP A 54 3.54 -9.66 -29.45
C ASP A 54 2.97 -10.77 -28.53
N PRO A 55 3.65 -11.92 -28.39
CA PRO A 55 3.12 -13.09 -27.67
C PRO A 55 3.04 -12.91 -26.14
N HIS A 56 3.07 -11.67 -25.66
CA HIS A 56 3.13 -11.28 -24.25
C HIS A 56 2.03 -10.29 -23.85
N THR A 57 1.12 -9.96 -24.79
CA THR A 57 -0.04 -9.12 -24.53
C THR A 57 -1.32 -9.92 -24.81
N ALA A 58 -2.02 -10.28 -23.74
CA ALA A 58 -3.33 -10.91 -23.79
C ALA A 58 -4.43 -9.86 -23.94
N VAL A 59 -5.42 -10.19 -24.77
CA VAL A 59 -6.64 -9.42 -24.99
C VAL A 59 -7.84 -10.36 -25.00
N CYS A 60 -9.04 -9.83 -24.78
CA CYS A 60 -10.25 -10.63 -24.98
C CYS A 60 -10.35 -11.10 -26.44
N ALA A 61 -10.71 -12.38 -26.64
CA ALA A 61 -10.83 -12.94 -27.98
C ALA A 61 -11.80 -12.17 -28.90
N PRO A 62 -13.02 -11.76 -28.47
CA PRO A 62 -13.99 -11.14 -29.37
C PRO A 62 -13.71 -9.66 -29.68
N HIS A 63 -13.29 -8.86 -28.70
CA HIS A 63 -13.15 -7.40 -28.89
C HIS A 63 -11.69 -6.93 -29.02
N LYS A 64 -10.71 -7.81 -28.79
CA LYS A 64 -9.27 -7.49 -28.85
C LYS A 64 -8.83 -6.35 -27.91
N LEU A 65 -9.54 -6.21 -26.79
CA LEU A 65 -9.23 -5.25 -25.74
C LEU A 65 -8.56 -5.94 -24.55
N GLU A 66 -7.56 -5.27 -23.97
CA GLU A 66 -6.89 -5.66 -22.73
C GLU A 66 -7.84 -5.58 -21.52
N LYS A 67 -8.66 -4.52 -21.47
CA LYS A 67 -9.76 -4.37 -20.52
C LYS A 67 -11.08 -4.25 -21.28
N CYS A 68 -12.05 -5.11 -20.96
CA CYS A 68 -13.31 -5.18 -21.68
C CYS A 68 -14.48 -5.41 -20.74
N ASP A 69 -15.29 -4.37 -20.53
CA ASP A 69 -16.49 -4.45 -19.69
C ASP A 69 -17.54 -5.41 -20.27
N LYS A 70 -17.66 -5.50 -21.61
CA LYS A 70 -18.60 -6.42 -22.28
C LYS A 70 -18.28 -7.90 -22.02
N CYS A 71 -17.00 -8.23 -21.92
CA CYS A 71 -16.55 -9.59 -21.61
C CYS A 71 -16.31 -9.80 -20.12
N ASN A 72 -16.38 -8.74 -19.31
CA ASN A 72 -15.99 -8.72 -17.91
C ASN A 72 -14.56 -9.27 -17.68
N VAL A 73 -13.59 -8.79 -18.47
CA VAL A 73 -12.17 -9.20 -18.34
C VAL A 73 -11.24 -8.00 -18.20
N ASP A 74 -10.16 -8.19 -17.44
CA ASP A 74 -9.10 -7.20 -17.24
C ASP A 74 -7.74 -7.91 -17.23
N PHE A 75 -7.01 -7.84 -18.34
CA PHE A 75 -5.68 -8.41 -18.51
C PHE A 75 -4.55 -7.43 -18.16
N VAL A 76 -4.85 -6.20 -17.71
CA VAL A 76 -3.84 -5.14 -17.55
C VAL A 76 -2.69 -5.56 -16.63
N ASN A 77 -3.01 -6.12 -15.46
CA ASN A 77 -1.97 -6.54 -14.51
C ASN A 77 -1.21 -7.79 -15.00
N THR A 78 -1.91 -8.71 -15.66
CA THR A 78 -1.31 -9.91 -16.25
C THR A 78 -0.31 -9.55 -17.33
N ASN A 79 -0.67 -8.65 -18.24
CA ASN A 79 0.21 -8.16 -19.30
C ASN A 79 1.38 -7.35 -18.74
N ARG A 80 1.15 -6.54 -17.69
CA ARG A 80 2.23 -5.84 -17.00
C ARG A 80 3.25 -6.82 -16.41
N LEU A 81 2.78 -7.89 -15.77
CA LEU A 81 3.66 -8.95 -15.25
C LEU A 81 4.40 -9.67 -16.38
N ALA A 82 3.70 -10.07 -17.45
CA ALA A 82 4.30 -10.75 -18.59
C ALA A 82 5.42 -9.91 -19.24
N LYS A 83 5.16 -8.62 -19.50
CA LYS A 83 6.15 -7.67 -20.03
C LYS A 83 7.36 -7.52 -19.11
N LEU A 84 7.13 -7.51 -17.80
CA LEU A 84 8.21 -7.42 -16.81
C LEU A 84 9.07 -8.68 -16.83
N LEU A 85 8.48 -9.88 -16.88
CA LEU A 85 9.22 -11.14 -16.97
C LEU A 85 10.04 -11.23 -18.27
N VAL A 86 9.43 -10.84 -19.40
CA VAL A 86 10.11 -10.82 -20.71
C VAL A 86 11.29 -9.85 -20.73
N ALA A 87 11.15 -8.68 -20.08
CA ALA A 87 12.23 -7.71 -19.96
C ALA A 87 13.39 -8.20 -19.06
N ASN A 88 13.20 -9.26 -18.28
CA ASN A 88 14.19 -9.81 -17.35
C ASN A 88 14.40 -11.31 -17.58
N PRO A 89 15.00 -11.72 -18.71
CA PRO A 89 15.11 -13.14 -19.09
C PRO A 89 15.97 -13.98 -18.14
N SER A 90 16.82 -13.36 -17.31
CA SER A 90 17.60 -14.02 -16.27
C SER A 90 16.81 -14.28 -14.97
N LEU A 91 15.60 -13.73 -14.84
CA LEU A 91 14.73 -13.93 -13.69
C LEU A 91 14.03 -15.29 -13.83
N LEU A 92 14.63 -16.33 -13.28
CA LEU A 92 14.06 -17.68 -13.28
C LEU A 92 12.73 -17.76 -12.51
N CYS A 93 12.69 -17.09 -11.36
CA CYS A 93 11.48 -16.91 -10.55
C CYS A 93 11.56 -15.58 -9.81
N PRO A 94 10.42 -14.95 -9.49
CA PRO A 94 10.40 -13.79 -8.61
C PRO A 94 11.08 -14.11 -7.27
N PRO A 95 11.94 -13.23 -6.75
CA PRO A 95 12.58 -13.45 -5.46
C PRO A 95 11.54 -13.42 -4.32
N PRO A 96 11.89 -13.97 -3.14
CA PRO A 96 11.07 -13.84 -1.94
C PRO A 96 10.74 -12.38 -1.60
N ASN A 97 9.56 -12.14 -1.02
CA ASN A 97 9.00 -10.80 -0.79
C ASN A 97 9.82 -9.89 0.15
N ASN A 98 10.70 -10.48 0.97
CA ASN A 98 11.61 -9.79 1.87
C ASN A 98 12.89 -9.30 1.15
N VAL A 99 13.13 -9.71 -0.09
CA VAL A 99 14.24 -9.22 -0.92
C VAL A 99 13.78 -7.92 -1.58
N VAL A 100 14.21 -6.80 -1.01
CA VAL A 100 13.80 -5.46 -1.42
C VAL A 100 14.93 -4.74 -2.15
N SER A 101 14.61 -4.03 -3.23
CA SER A 101 15.56 -3.15 -3.91
C SER A 101 15.93 -1.94 -3.04
N GLN A 102 17.08 -2.04 -2.37
CA GLN A 102 17.62 -0.96 -1.54
C GLN A 102 17.97 0.28 -2.36
N GLN A 103 18.51 0.09 -3.57
CA GLN A 103 18.86 1.20 -4.46
C GLN A 103 17.64 2.01 -4.88
N LEU A 104 16.52 1.34 -5.22
CA LEU A 104 15.28 2.02 -5.56
C LEU A 104 14.75 2.84 -4.37
N SER A 105 14.78 2.26 -3.17
CA SER A 105 14.39 2.94 -1.93
C SER A 105 15.21 4.23 -1.71
N GLN A 106 16.53 4.14 -1.92
CA GLN A 106 17.44 5.29 -1.81
C GLN A 106 17.16 6.35 -2.89
N MET A 107 16.83 5.95 -4.12
CA MET A 107 16.46 6.88 -5.19
C MET A 107 15.17 7.64 -4.86
N VAL A 108 14.13 6.93 -4.41
CA VAL A 108 12.86 7.55 -3.97
C VAL A 108 13.12 8.55 -2.84
N GLN A 109 13.89 8.14 -1.83
CA GLN A 109 14.24 9.00 -0.70
C GLN A 109 15.04 10.24 -1.14
N ARG A 110 16.06 10.09 -1.98
CA ARG A 110 16.87 11.20 -2.50
C ARG A 110 16.01 12.19 -3.29
N THR A 111 15.18 11.71 -4.22
CA THR A 111 14.33 12.59 -5.04
C THR A 111 13.26 13.29 -4.18
N LYS A 112 12.73 12.63 -3.15
CA LYS A 112 11.86 13.27 -2.16
C LYS A 112 12.61 14.37 -1.40
N ASP A 113 13.85 14.13 -1.00
CA ASP A 113 14.64 15.10 -0.23
C ASP A 113 15.07 16.32 -1.07
N GLU A 114 15.33 16.13 -2.37
CA GLU A 114 15.46 17.24 -3.34
C GLU A 114 14.18 18.10 -3.37
N GLY A 115 13.01 17.46 -3.42
CA GLY A 115 11.72 18.15 -3.32
C GLY A 115 11.56 18.89 -1.99
N ASN A 116 11.96 18.27 -0.87
CA ASN A 116 11.91 18.89 0.45
C ASN A 116 12.81 20.13 0.54
N ALA A 117 14.00 20.09 -0.08
CA ALA A 117 14.92 21.22 -0.10
C ALA A 117 14.30 22.41 -0.86
N LEU A 118 13.79 22.16 -2.07
CA LEU A 118 13.11 23.17 -2.89
C LEU A 118 11.90 23.77 -2.17
N PHE A 119 11.09 22.91 -1.52
CA PHE A 119 9.90 23.34 -0.78
C PHE A 119 10.27 24.25 0.40
N LYS A 120 11.31 23.90 1.17
CA LYS A 120 11.82 24.75 2.27
C LYS A 120 12.37 26.09 1.78
N SER A 121 12.87 26.16 0.54
CA SER A 121 13.30 27.41 -0.10
C SER A 121 12.16 28.22 -0.70
N GLY A 122 10.89 27.86 -0.46
CA GLY A 122 9.71 28.55 -0.98
C GLY A 122 9.39 28.25 -2.45
N GLN A 123 10.11 27.31 -3.08
CA GLN A 123 9.93 26.94 -4.48
C GLN A 123 8.96 25.76 -4.62
N ALA A 124 7.68 25.98 -4.31
CA ALA A 124 6.66 24.93 -4.29
C ALA A 124 6.42 24.29 -5.67
N GLY A 125 6.50 25.05 -6.77
CA GLY A 125 6.36 24.53 -8.14
C GLY A 125 7.44 23.51 -8.52
N PRO A 126 8.74 23.87 -8.44
CA PRO A 126 9.83 22.91 -8.64
C PRO A 126 9.79 21.72 -7.68
N ALA A 127 9.40 21.93 -6.42
CA ALA A 127 9.22 20.85 -5.46
C ALA A 127 8.15 19.84 -5.91
N LEU A 128 7.03 20.31 -6.47
CA LEU A 128 5.95 19.48 -7.01
C LEU A 128 6.45 18.49 -8.08
N ALA A 129 7.30 18.97 -8.99
CA ALA A 129 7.90 18.15 -10.04
C ALA A 129 8.77 17.03 -9.43
N ARG A 130 9.57 17.35 -8.41
CA ARG A 130 10.40 16.36 -7.71
C ARG A 130 9.58 15.35 -6.92
N TYR A 131 8.55 15.77 -6.21
CA TYR A 131 7.66 14.82 -5.53
C TYR A 131 6.92 13.92 -6.52
N THR A 132 6.51 14.44 -7.68
CA THR A 132 5.88 13.62 -8.73
C THR A 132 6.84 12.57 -9.29
N ALA A 133 8.10 12.95 -9.55
CA ALA A 133 9.13 12.00 -9.96
C ALA A 133 9.40 10.93 -8.87
N ALA A 134 9.48 11.32 -7.60
CA ALA A 134 9.64 10.37 -6.50
C ALA A 134 8.45 9.40 -6.38
N ALA A 135 7.23 9.87 -6.61
CA ALA A 135 6.03 9.03 -6.60
C ALA A 135 6.03 8.03 -7.77
N GLN A 136 6.48 8.46 -8.96
CA GLN A 136 6.65 7.58 -10.12
C GLN A 136 7.67 6.47 -9.87
N LEU A 137 8.79 6.79 -9.20
CA LEU A 137 9.78 5.80 -8.80
C LEU A 137 9.19 4.79 -7.80
N ALA A 138 8.42 5.25 -6.80
CA ALA A 138 7.83 4.37 -5.80
C ALA A 138 6.86 3.34 -6.42
N VAL A 139 6.05 3.72 -7.42
CA VAL A 139 5.10 2.82 -8.09
C VAL A 139 5.74 1.88 -9.13
N GLN A 140 7.04 2.04 -9.40
CA GLN A 140 7.83 1.13 -10.23
C GLN A 140 8.39 -0.07 -9.46
N ARG A 141 8.14 -0.15 -8.14
CA ARG A 141 8.52 -1.32 -7.35
C ARG A 141 7.98 -2.61 -7.98
N PRO A 142 8.83 -3.66 -8.11
CA PRO A 142 8.40 -4.93 -8.64
C PRO A 142 7.24 -5.53 -7.84
N PRO A 143 6.30 -6.24 -8.50
CA PRO A 143 5.08 -6.74 -7.86
C PRO A 143 5.32 -7.84 -6.81
N TRP A 144 6.51 -8.44 -6.77
CA TRP A 144 6.87 -9.44 -5.77
C TRP A 144 7.43 -8.84 -4.47
N GLU A 145 7.84 -7.58 -4.47
CA GLU A 145 8.25 -6.91 -3.23
C GLU A 145 7.03 -6.70 -2.33
N ALA A 146 7.22 -6.78 -1.01
CA ALA A 146 6.12 -6.54 -0.08
C ALA A 146 5.50 -5.15 -0.31
N ASN A 147 4.19 -5.11 -0.54
CA ASN A 147 3.44 -3.89 -0.86
C ASN A 147 3.57 -2.80 0.22
N GLN A 148 3.95 -3.18 1.45
CA GLN A 148 4.22 -2.25 2.54
C GLN A 148 5.29 -1.20 2.18
N PHE A 149 6.38 -1.59 1.50
CA PHE A 149 7.45 -0.66 1.13
C PHE A 149 6.94 0.44 0.18
N MET A 150 6.20 0.04 -0.86
CA MET A 150 5.58 0.98 -1.79
C MET A 150 4.60 1.91 -1.07
N ARG A 151 3.70 1.35 -0.25
CA ARG A 151 2.70 2.13 0.50
C ARG A 151 3.34 3.18 1.41
N GLU A 152 4.40 2.82 2.13
CA GLU A 152 5.07 3.73 3.04
C GLU A 152 5.76 4.88 2.31
N GLU A 153 6.55 4.56 1.30
CA GLU A 153 7.27 5.57 0.52
C GLU A 153 6.33 6.50 -0.23
N LEU A 154 5.39 5.92 -1.00
CA LEU A 154 4.44 6.68 -1.79
C LEU A 154 3.60 7.60 -0.91
N SER A 155 3.14 7.12 0.26
CA SER A 155 2.38 7.96 1.20
C SER A 155 3.19 9.16 1.67
N THR A 156 4.48 9.00 2.00
CA THR A 156 5.31 10.13 2.45
C THR A 156 5.52 11.17 1.36
N VAL A 157 5.76 10.71 0.12
CA VAL A 157 5.97 11.57 -1.04
C VAL A 157 4.69 12.33 -1.40
N VAL A 158 3.57 11.62 -1.54
CA VAL A 158 2.28 12.21 -1.93
C VAL A 158 1.75 13.15 -0.84
N SER A 159 1.98 12.87 0.44
CA SER A 159 1.68 13.80 1.54
C SER A 159 2.47 15.11 1.42
N ASN A 160 3.71 15.07 0.93
CA ASN A 160 4.51 16.28 0.72
C ASN A 160 4.09 17.00 -0.57
N ARG A 161 3.70 16.27 -1.61
CA ARG A 161 3.10 16.85 -2.83
C ARG A 161 1.77 17.56 -2.55
N SER A 162 0.91 16.98 -1.70
CA SER A 162 -0.30 17.63 -1.17
C SER A 162 0.01 18.98 -0.52
N ALA A 163 1.10 19.05 0.26
CA ALA A 163 1.54 20.30 0.88
C ALA A 163 1.99 21.34 -0.15
N ALA A 164 2.72 20.91 -1.19
CA ALA A 164 3.15 21.78 -2.28
C ALA A 164 1.96 22.31 -3.09
N TYR A 165 0.97 21.48 -3.40
CA TYR A 165 -0.27 21.92 -4.04
C TYR A 165 -1.01 22.96 -3.18
N PHE A 166 -1.10 22.72 -1.86
CA PHE A 166 -1.73 23.66 -0.94
C PHE A 166 -1.04 25.03 -0.95
N ASP A 167 0.30 25.06 -0.89
CA ASP A 167 1.06 26.31 -0.89
C ASP A 167 0.97 27.06 -2.23
N LEU A 168 0.67 26.36 -3.32
CA LEU A 168 0.36 26.95 -4.63
C LEU A 168 -1.12 27.39 -4.76
N GLY A 169 -1.95 27.17 -3.74
CA GLY A 169 -3.38 27.49 -3.76
C GLY A 169 -4.26 26.46 -4.48
N ASP A 170 -3.70 25.36 -4.98
CA ASP A 170 -4.46 24.28 -5.61
C ASP A 170 -4.98 23.30 -4.55
N TYR A 171 -6.05 23.71 -3.86
CA TYR A 171 -6.63 22.93 -2.78
C TYR A 171 -7.31 21.64 -3.24
N ILE A 172 -7.74 21.56 -4.50
CA ILE A 172 -8.41 20.37 -5.05
C ILE A 172 -7.37 19.27 -5.25
N SER A 173 -6.23 19.57 -5.89
CA SER A 173 -5.14 18.61 -6.05
C SER A 173 -4.54 18.24 -4.69
N ALA A 174 -4.42 19.20 -3.76
CA ALA A 174 -3.98 18.91 -2.39
C ALA A 174 -4.90 17.92 -1.66
N LEU A 175 -6.23 18.08 -1.82
CA LEU A 175 -7.23 17.19 -1.25
C LEU A 175 -7.15 15.79 -1.87
N ALA A 176 -7.06 15.70 -3.20
CA ALA A 176 -6.94 14.42 -3.91
C ALA A 176 -5.70 13.62 -3.46
N ASP A 177 -4.55 14.29 -3.33
CA ASP A 177 -3.33 13.66 -2.80
C ASP A 177 -3.51 13.22 -1.34
N ALA A 178 -4.18 14.01 -0.50
CA ALA A 178 -4.42 13.63 0.89
C ALA A 178 -5.35 12.41 1.01
N GLU A 179 -6.37 12.30 0.16
CA GLU A 179 -7.26 11.13 0.11
C GLU A 179 -6.55 9.88 -0.41
N ALA A 180 -5.66 10.03 -1.38
CA ALA A 180 -4.79 8.95 -1.83
C ALA A 180 -3.90 8.45 -0.67
N VAL A 181 -3.31 9.37 0.12
CA VAL A 181 -2.51 9.01 1.29
C VAL A 181 -3.34 8.26 2.35
N ILE A 182 -4.58 8.68 2.62
CA ILE A 182 -5.46 7.99 3.57
C ILE A 182 -5.85 6.61 3.04
N SER A 183 -6.07 6.46 1.74
CA SER A 183 -6.37 5.17 1.10
C SER A 183 -5.17 4.23 1.19
N LEU A 184 -3.94 4.75 1.06
CA LEU A 184 -2.71 3.98 1.23
C LEU A 184 -2.44 3.66 2.70
N ARG A 185 -2.56 4.61 3.63
CA ARG A 185 -2.22 4.48 5.05
C ARG A 185 -3.29 5.15 5.93
N ARG A 186 -4.43 4.49 6.09
CA ARG A 186 -5.59 5.01 6.82
C ARG A 186 -5.28 5.43 8.26
N ASN A 187 -4.40 4.68 8.92
CA ASN A 187 -4.01 4.93 10.31
C ASN A 187 -2.94 6.02 10.46
N TRP A 188 -2.43 6.60 9.38
CA TRP A 188 -1.36 7.60 9.46
C TRP A 188 -1.95 9.01 9.64
N PRO A 189 -1.73 9.68 10.79
CA PRO A 189 -2.42 10.93 11.11
C PRO A 189 -2.08 12.08 10.16
N LYS A 190 -0.88 12.06 9.56
CA LYS A 190 -0.43 13.09 8.62
C LYS A 190 -1.33 13.16 7.38
N GLY A 191 -1.89 12.04 6.92
CA GLY A 191 -2.85 12.04 5.81
C GLY A 191 -4.12 12.82 6.16
N HIS A 192 -4.67 12.58 7.35
CA HIS A 192 -5.85 13.29 7.87
C HIS A 192 -5.59 14.78 8.09
N PHE A 193 -4.39 15.13 8.57
CA PHE A 193 -3.95 16.52 8.68
C PHE A 193 -3.92 17.24 7.32
N ARG A 194 -3.33 16.60 6.29
CA ARG A 194 -3.29 17.16 4.93
C ARG A 194 -4.68 17.36 4.35
N LYS A 195 -5.58 16.38 4.52
CA LYS A 195 -6.97 16.45 4.06
C LYS A 195 -7.70 17.62 4.72
N ALA A 196 -7.60 17.72 6.04
CA ALA A 196 -8.19 18.84 6.78
C ALA A 196 -7.62 20.20 6.35
N LYS A 197 -6.30 20.32 6.16
CA LYS A 197 -5.68 21.56 5.67
C LYS A 197 -6.23 21.96 4.30
N ALA A 198 -6.33 21.02 3.34
CA ALA A 198 -6.91 21.28 2.03
C ALA A 198 -8.39 21.71 2.10
N LEU A 199 -9.19 21.02 2.92
CA LEU A 199 -10.61 21.36 3.14
C LEU A 199 -10.79 22.76 3.74
N LEU A 200 -9.91 23.19 4.65
CA LEU A 200 -9.91 24.56 5.17
C LEU A 200 -9.61 25.59 4.09
N GLY A 201 -8.66 25.31 3.19
CA GLY A 201 -8.39 26.14 2.02
C GLY A 201 -9.62 26.31 1.12
N MET A 202 -10.49 25.30 1.08
CA MET A 202 -11.78 25.33 0.38
C MET A 202 -12.95 25.85 1.23
N HIS A 203 -12.70 26.40 2.42
CA HIS A 203 -13.70 26.86 3.38
C HIS A 203 -14.69 25.80 3.89
N LYS A 204 -14.34 24.51 3.76
CA LYS A 204 -15.15 23.38 4.24
C LYS A 204 -14.77 22.99 5.67
N THR A 205 -15.02 23.92 6.59
CA THR A 205 -14.53 23.80 7.98
C THR A 205 -15.11 22.62 8.74
N LYS A 206 -16.35 22.20 8.48
CA LYS A 206 -16.98 21.04 9.13
C LYS A 206 -16.30 19.73 8.75
N GLU A 207 -16.14 19.50 7.45
CA GLU A 207 -15.46 18.32 6.89
C GLU A 207 -14.00 18.25 7.34
N ALA A 208 -13.33 19.41 7.47
CA ALA A 208 -11.98 19.48 8.01
C ALA A 208 -11.89 18.96 9.46
N ALA A 209 -12.80 19.39 10.33
CA ALA A 209 -12.85 18.92 11.73
C ALA A 209 -13.13 17.41 11.81
N GLU A 210 -14.04 16.89 10.99
CA GLU A 210 -14.33 15.45 10.91
C GLU A 210 -13.10 14.63 10.49
N SER A 211 -12.35 15.11 9.49
CA SER A 211 -11.10 14.48 9.07
C SER A 211 -10.07 14.44 10.20
N VAL A 212 -9.90 15.52 10.97
CA VAL A 212 -8.98 15.55 12.12
C VAL A 212 -9.43 14.61 13.23
N ARG A 213 -10.73 14.57 13.55
CA ARG A 213 -11.30 13.64 14.55
C ARG A 213 -11.09 12.19 14.15
N LEU A 214 -11.23 11.86 12.86
CA LEU A 214 -10.91 10.53 12.36
C LEU A 214 -9.42 10.20 12.53
N GLY A 215 -8.52 11.13 12.23
CA GLY A 215 -7.09 10.97 12.52
C GLY A 215 -6.80 10.71 13.99
N LEU A 216 -7.41 11.48 14.89
CA LEU A 216 -7.29 11.32 16.35
C LEU A 216 -7.88 9.99 16.86
N SER A 217 -8.82 9.38 16.15
CA SER A 217 -9.31 8.04 16.53
C SER A 217 -8.23 6.95 16.41
N PHE A 218 -7.21 7.15 15.56
CA PHE A 218 -6.06 6.26 15.44
C PHE A 218 -4.92 6.63 16.40
N GLU A 219 -4.67 7.93 16.58
CA GLU A 219 -3.66 8.45 17.52
C GLU A 219 -4.25 9.54 18.42
N PRO A 220 -4.92 9.17 19.53
CA PRO A 220 -5.63 10.13 20.39
C PRO A 220 -4.73 11.17 21.08
N GLN A 221 -3.44 10.87 21.24
CA GLN A 221 -2.46 11.72 21.93
C GLN A 221 -1.65 12.61 20.97
N ASN A 222 -2.03 12.67 19.68
CA ASN A 222 -1.32 13.46 18.69
C ASN A 222 -1.53 14.97 18.93
N SER A 223 -0.51 15.63 19.51
CA SER A 223 -0.58 17.04 19.93
C SER A 223 -0.79 18.00 18.75
N GLU A 224 -0.25 17.71 17.57
CA GLU A 224 -0.42 18.51 16.36
C GLU A 224 -1.89 18.50 15.92
N LEU A 225 -2.52 17.32 15.85
CA LEU A 225 -3.92 17.20 15.48
C LEU A 225 -4.87 17.78 16.54
N LEU A 226 -4.57 17.61 17.84
CA LEU A 226 -5.38 18.20 18.91
C LEU A 226 -5.39 19.73 18.83
N THR A 227 -4.21 20.32 18.64
CA THR A 227 -4.08 21.78 18.46
C THR A 227 -4.84 22.23 17.22
N PHE A 228 -4.66 21.51 16.11
CA PHE A 228 -5.31 21.85 14.85
C PHE A 228 -6.84 21.74 14.92
N LEU A 229 -7.38 20.73 15.61
CA LEU A 229 -8.81 20.59 15.83
C LEU A 229 -9.38 21.79 16.60
N ASN A 230 -8.72 22.19 17.69
CA ASN A 230 -9.13 23.34 18.50
C ASN A 230 -9.14 24.63 17.68
N ASP A 231 -8.15 24.84 16.80
CA ASP A 231 -8.11 26.01 15.91
C ASP A 231 -9.26 26.00 14.90
N ILE A 232 -9.61 24.83 14.35
CA ILE A 232 -10.76 24.68 13.45
C ILE A 232 -12.07 24.98 14.19
N GLU A 233 -12.24 24.45 15.40
CA GLU A 233 -13.47 24.65 16.19
C GLU A 233 -13.65 26.12 16.59
N LYS A 234 -12.58 26.82 16.99
CA LYS A 234 -12.61 28.27 17.21
C LYS A 234 -12.99 29.04 15.94
N MET A 235 -12.51 28.60 14.78
CA MET A 235 -12.87 29.21 13.50
C MET A 235 -14.36 29.00 13.17
N GLN A 236 -14.90 27.82 13.45
CA GLN A 236 -16.32 27.52 13.27
C GLN A 236 -17.21 28.40 14.17
N GLN A 237 -16.87 28.54 15.45
CA GLN A 237 -17.61 29.40 16.39
C GLN A 237 -17.66 30.86 15.89
N LYS A 238 -16.51 31.42 15.48
CA LYS A 238 -16.46 32.78 14.92
C LYS A 238 -17.27 32.95 13.64
N LEU A 239 -17.34 31.91 12.79
CA LEU A 239 -18.16 31.94 11.57
C LEU A 239 -19.65 31.89 11.90
N GLU A 240 -20.05 31.12 12.91
CA GLU A 240 -21.43 31.02 13.39
C GLU A 240 -21.90 32.33 14.04
N GLU A 241 -21.08 32.94 14.89
CA GLU A 241 -21.34 34.26 15.48
C GLU A 241 -21.51 35.35 14.39
N LYS A 242 -20.64 35.37 13.38
CA LYS A 242 -20.79 36.29 12.25
C LYS A 242 -22.06 36.03 11.45
N ARG A 243 -22.53 34.77 11.38
CA ARG A 243 -23.76 34.41 10.66
C ARG A 243 -25.00 34.82 11.45
N SER A 244 -24.98 34.67 12.78
CA SER A 244 -26.09 35.10 13.65
C SER A 244 -26.25 36.62 13.66
N LEU A 245 -25.15 37.38 13.75
CA LEU A 245 -25.14 38.85 13.68
C LEU A 245 -25.70 39.41 12.36
N LYS A 246 -25.52 38.69 11.24
CA LYS A 246 -26.08 39.08 9.93
C LYS A 246 -27.56 38.71 9.78
N SER A 247 -28.10 37.85 10.65
CA SER A 247 -29.47 37.33 10.54
C SER A 247 -30.49 38.07 11.43
N THR A 248 -30.05 38.93 12.34
CA THR A 248 -30.94 39.83 13.10
C THR A 248 -31.44 40.95 12.19
N PRO A 249 -32.75 41.07 11.91
CA PRO A 249 -33.29 42.18 11.13
C PRO A 249 -33.11 43.47 11.91
N ALA A 250 -32.74 44.56 11.23
CA ALA A 250 -32.84 45.90 11.80
C ALA A 250 -34.30 46.15 12.15
N VAL A 251 -34.65 46.10 13.44
CA VAL A 251 -35.95 46.53 13.93
C VAL A 251 -36.00 48.04 13.73
N SER A 252 -36.66 48.46 12.66
CA SER A 252 -36.92 49.86 12.31
C SER A 252 -37.71 50.52 13.44
N ALA A 253 -37.18 51.64 13.95
CA ALA A 253 -37.85 52.55 14.86
C ALA A 253 -38.93 53.38 14.15
#